data_AF-A0A3S0FMB6-F1
#
_entry.id   AF-A0A3S0FMB6-F1
#
_cell.length_a   1.000
_cell.length_b   1.000
_cell.length_c   1.000
_cell.angle_alpha   90.00
_cell.angle_beta   90.00
_cell.angle_gamma   90.00
#
_symmetry.space_group_name_H-M   'P 1'
#
loop_
_entity.id
_entity.type
_entity.pdbx_description
1 polymer ?
#
loop_
_entity_poly.entity_id
_entity_poly.type
_entity_poly.pdbx_seq_one_letter_code
_entity_poly.pdbx_strand_id
1 'polypeptide(L)' 'MGFTGRLRKRLAVPLLIIGAGFFAIAATSPARADFRVCNATQNLVGVGIGYRAKAGWITEGWWHIEGSTCK' A
#
# COMPACT_ATOMS: atom_id res chain seq x y z
N MET A 1 37.34 -22.06 -30.55
CA MET A 1 35.93 -21.59 -30.42
C MET A 1 35.49 -21.81 -28.97
N GLY A 2 35.34 -20.77 -28.14
CA GLY A 2 34.99 -20.98 -26.71
C GLY A 2 34.89 -19.73 -25.83
N PHE A 3 35.43 -18.59 -26.26
CA PHE A 3 35.39 -17.33 -25.50
C PHE A 3 34.08 -16.55 -25.65
N THR A 4 33.43 -16.60 -26.82
CA THR A 4 32.19 -15.85 -27.11
C THR A 4 30.99 -16.30 -26.27
N GLY A 5 30.86 -17.60 -25.98
CA GLY A 5 29.75 -18.14 -25.17
C GLY A 5 29.87 -17.84 -23.66
N ARG A 6 31.09 -17.67 -23.14
CA ARG A 6 31.35 -17.45 -21.70
C ARG A 6 31.15 -15.97 -21.33
N LEU A 7 31.50 -15.05 -22.22
CA LEU A 7 31.26 -13.61 -22.07
C LEU A 7 29.77 -13.25 -22.16
N ARG A 8 29.03 -13.88 -23.09
CA ARG A 8 27.58 -13.71 -23.27
C ARG A 8 26.77 -14.17 -22.04
N LYS A 9 27.21 -15.23 -21.34
CA LYS A 9 26.61 -15.68 -20.06
C LYS A 9 26.93 -14.76 -18.87
N ARG A 10 28.13 -14.14 -18.84
CA ARG A 10 28.54 -13.23 -17.74
C ARG A 10 27.81 -11.88 -17.77
N LEU A 11 27.44 -11.39 -18.95
CA LEU A 11 26.65 -10.16 -19.11
C LEU A 11 25.13 -10.39 -18.99
N ALA A 12 24.64 -11.60 -19.26
CA ALA A 12 23.21 -11.91 -19.20
C ALA A 12 22.64 -11.88 -17.77
N VAL A 13 23.39 -12.35 -16.77
CA VAL A 13 22.95 -12.40 -15.37
C VAL A 13 22.70 -11.00 -14.77
N PRO A 14 23.63 -10.02 -14.82
CA PRO A 14 23.38 -8.69 -14.28
C PRO A 14 22.26 -7.96 -15.03
N LEU A 15 22.14 -8.18 -16.35
CA LEU A 15 21.07 -7.58 -17.15
C LEU A 15 19.69 -8.13 -16.77
N LEU A 16 19.59 -9.43 -16.44
CA LEU A 16 18.37 -10.04 -15.91
C LEU A 16 18.00 -9.52 -14.53
N ILE A 17 18.98 -9.31 -13.64
CA ILE A 17 18.74 -8.74 -12.31
C ILE A 17 18.20 -7.31 -12.43
N ILE A 18 18.82 -6.49 -13.29
CA ILE A 18 18.37 -5.11 -13.54
C ILE A 18 16.98 -5.11 -14.17
N GLY A 19 16.74 -5.97 -15.17
CA GLY A 19 15.43 -6.10 -15.81
C GLY A 19 14.33 -6.52 -14.83
N ALA A 20 14.60 -7.47 -13.93
CA ALA A 20 13.67 -7.91 -12.90
C ALA A 20 13.38 -6.81 -11.87
N GLY A 21 14.41 -6.07 -11.45
CA GLY A 21 14.23 -4.91 -10.55
C GLY A 21 13.39 -3.81 -11.18
N PHE A 22 13.64 -3.50 -12.46
CA PHE A 22 12.86 -2.50 -13.19
C PHE A 22 11.40 -2.92 -13.35
N PHE A 23 11.15 -4.20 -13.65
CA PHE A 23 9.80 -4.76 -13.74
C PHE A 23 9.06 -4.71 -12.40
N ALA A 24 9.74 -5.01 -11.28
CA ALA A 24 9.13 -4.94 -9.95
C ALA A 24 8.68 -3.53 -9.58
N ILE A 25 9.48 -2.51 -9.94
CA ILE A 25 9.14 -1.10 -9.72
C ILE A 25 8.01 -0.65 -10.66
N ALA A 26 8.01 -1.11 -11.91
CA ALA A 26 6.93 -0.82 -12.85
C ALA A 26 5.59 -1.48 -12.48
N ALA A 27 5.63 -2.60 -11.74
CA ALA A 27 4.47 -3.36 -11.31
C ALA A 27 3.86 -2.89 -9.97
N THR A 28 4.28 -1.75 -9.41
CA THR A 28 3.71 -1.25 -8.15
C THR A 28 2.26 -0.81 -8.35
N SER A 29 1.37 -1.24 -7.46
CA SER A 29 -0.01 -0.74 -7.37
C SER A 29 -0.16 0.22 -6.18
N PRO A 30 -1.13 1.15 -6.21
CA PRO A 30 -1.39 2.02 -5.08
C PRO A 30 -1.77 1.22 -3.84
N ALA A 31 -1.06 1.43 -2.73
CA ALA A 31 -1.42 0.86 -1.44
C ALA A 31 -2.70 1.54 -0.91
N ARG A 32 -3.79 0.78 -0.83
CA ARG A 32 -5.06 1.25 -0.26
C ARG A 32 -5.01 1.03 1.26
N ALA A 33 -4.92 2.12 2.01
CA ALA A 33 -5.06 2.09 3.46
C ALA A 33 -6.50 2.51 3.80
N ASP A 34 -7.41 1.54 3.86
CA ASP A 34 -8.78 1.79 4.27
C ASP A 34 -8.81 2.04 5.78
N PHE A 35 -9.39 3.17 6.20
CA PHE A 35 -9.64 3.46 7.60
C PHE A 35 -10.91 2.72 8.06
N ARG A 36 -10.83 1.97 9.16
CA ARG A 36 -11.94 1.21 9.74
C ARG A 36 -12.05 1.48 11.24
N VAL A 37 -13.28 1.61 11.72
CA VAL A 37 -13.58 1.76 13.15
C VAL A 37 -14.56 0.69 13.58
N CYS A 38 -14.23 0.00 14.68
CA CYS A 38 -15.07 -1.03 15.28
C CYS A 38 -15.62 -0.56 16.62
N ASN A 39 -16.93 -0.68 16.80
CA ASN A 39 -17.57 -0.48 18.09
C ASN A 39 -17.68 -1.82 18.82
N ALA A 40 -16.86 -2.03 19.85
CA ALA A 40 -16.88 -3.25 20.66
C ALA A 40 -17.91 -3.21 21.80
N THR A 41 -18.69 -2.14 21.90
CA THR A 41 -19.75 -1.98 22.92
C THR A 41 -21.11 -2.40 22.36
N GLN A 42 -22.10 -2.58 23.24
CA GLN A 42 -23.48 -2.87 22.82
C GLN A 42 -24.28 -1.60 22.46
N ASN A 43 -23.79 -0.42 22.85
CA ASN A 43 -24.48 0.84 22.64
C ASN A 43 -24.00 1.52 21.36
N LEU A 44 -24.84 2.40 20.82
CA LEU A 44 -24.47 3.24 19.69
C LEU A 44 -23.40 4.26 20.10
N VAL A 45 -22.35 4.38 19.27
CA VAL A 45 -21.24 5.31 19.48
C VAL A 45 -21.13 6.27 18.30
N GLY A 46 -21.00 7.57 18.58
CA GLY A 46 -20.67 8.59 17.59
C GLY A 46 -19.16 8.74 17.42
N VAL A 47 -18.66 8.84 16.18
CA VAL A 47 -17.22 8.92 15.88
C VAL A 47 -16.89 10.17 15.08
N GLY A 48 -15.79 10.83 15.45
CA GLY A 48 -15.16 11.93 14.73
C GLY A 48 -13.68 11.63 14.44
N ILE A 49 -13.19 11.96 13.25
CA ILE A 49 -11.78 11.81 12.87
C ILE A 49 -11.19 13.13 12.37
N GLY A 50 -10.09 13.54 12.99
CA GLY A 50 -9.23 14.62 12.51
C GLY A 50 -7.98 14.03 11.86
N TYR A 51 -7.66 14.43 10.63
CA TYR A 51 -6.43 14.02 9.96
C TYR A 51 -5.75 15.21 9.27
N ARG A 52 -4.45 15.07 9.02
CA ARG A 52 -3.65 16.09 8.35
C ARG A 52 -3.70 15.89 6.84
N ALA A 53 -4.20 16.89 6.13
CA ALA A 53 -4.19 16.96 4.68
C ALA A 53 -3.19 18.02 4.18
N LYS A 54 -3.02 18.11 2.86
CA LYS A 54 -2.15 19.13 2.23
C LYS A 54 -2.53 20.56 2.60
N ALA A 55 -3.82 20.83 2.78
CA ALA A 55 -4.35 22.14 3.13
C ALA A 55 -4.35 22.45 4.64
N GLY A 56 -3.95 21.49 5.49
CA GLY A 56 -3.99 21.63 6.95
C GLY A 56 -4.77 20.50 7.63
N TRP A 57 -5.24 20.75 8.85
CA TRP A 57 -6.09 19.81 9.57
C TRP A 57 -7.50 19.80 8.97
N ILE A 58 -8.01 18.60 8.70
CA ILE A 58 -9.38 18.37 8.25
C ILE A 58 -10.04 17.45 9.27
N THR A 59 -11.30 17.73 9.58
CA THR A 59 -12.14 16.90 10.45
C THR A 59 -13.31 16.35 9.64
N GLU A 60 -13.44 15.03 9.62
CA GLU A 60 -14.61 14.29 9.17
C GLU A 60 -15.13 13.48 10.35
N GLY A 61 -16.21 12.72 10.23
CA GLY A 61 -16.78 12.16 11.45
C GLY A 61 -18.26 12.01 11.37
N TRP A 62 -18.96 12.50 12.38
CA TRP A 62 -20.42 12.59 12.43
C TRP A 62 -21.18 11.34 11.96
N TRP A 63 -20.54 10.16 12.10
CA TRP A 63 -21.13 8.86 11.84
C TRP A 63 -21.46 8.16 13.16
N HIS A 64 -22.52 7.37 13.12
CA HIS A 64 -22.89 6.46 14.19
C HIS A 64 -22.50 5.04 13.82
N ILE A 65 -21.85 4.37 14.77
CA ILE A 65 -21.47 2.96 14.66
C ILE A 65 -22.32 2.17 15.64
N GLU A 66 -23.12 1.27 15.10
CA GLU A 66 -23.95 0.35 15.88
C GLU A 66 -23.08 -0.59 16.72
N GLY A 67 -23.65 -1.08 17.81
CA GLY A 67 -22.93 -1.97 18.72
C GLY A 67 -22.43 -3.25 18.04
N SER A 68 -21.22 -3.68 18.38
CA SER A 68 -20.56 -4.87 17.84
C SER A 68 -20.37 -4.87 16.31
N THR A 69 -20.37 -3.69 15.66
CA THR A 69 -20.15 -3.56 14.21
C THR A 69 -18.85 -2.82 13.89
N CYS A 70 -18.29 -3.08 12.69
CA CYS A 70 -17.17 -2.34 12.12
C CYS A 70 -17.61 -1.61 10.85
N LYS A 71 -17.17 -0.37 10.68
CA LYS A 71 -17.45 0.48 9.51
C LYS A 71 -16.13 0.95 8.92
#